data_AF-A0A8S2SM00-F1
#
_entry.id   AF-A0A8S2SM00-F1
#
_cell.length_a   1.000
_cell.length_b   1.000
_cell.length_c   1.000
_cell.angle_alpha   90.00
_cell.angle_beta   90.00
_cell.angle_gamma   90.00
#
_symmetry.space_group_name_H-M   'P 1'
#
loop_
_entity.id
_entity.type
_entity.pdbx_description
1 polymer ?
#
loop_
_entity_poly.entity_id
_entity_poly.type
_entity_poly.pdbx_seq_one_letter_code
_entity_poly.pdbx_strand_id
1 'polypeptide(L)'
;MRRCKWLRRSTINYEISDVTNDNDSLTPLVQIGLLQDISSLDDLDAGLRLLTSDEMRDFSKRFHCQSKTNQSKKTSIENLKNLTNQYKSMFGSTTTKNRDHILLKELKRMINNCYKISEDVRGLFFRMMLTYHPVALLAMDDLDQNAFALLYKTFQITRGQLRLPWNADQINHEYLPFKTREQLKCYQEAIDLQTEYYQLEESKNTDGLIKFYETYNEQFRAMINSSTENEQLPGYFRCFSPDYVRARILSSLTEILQRARRYYESIELIQYLLNRANYNRHRRGKLWNRLALIQENYVKTNGHQQCLNTIYDALKDPYVKLGDRLSLCERARKLYSRPKSKGVLVADWINDEEEKLMWNIPMPNEIEVTGRLIANDARMGKVTYTIQDPVDGSIQFCNVEQLAIQHYRTQEDYPYGIHSEGAIIRTLVGLLFIDLIYTLPTPDLLIDIFQTEPLDFQTDAFYKSRQSQIDERISQLNSEE
;
A
#
# COMPACT_ATOMS: atom_id res chain seq x y z
N MET A 1 -4.72 9.95 -17.77
CA MET A 1 -5.85 9.73 -16.83
C MET A 1 -6.42 8.32 -16.86
N ARG A 2 -6.45 7.61 -18.01
CA ARG A 2 -6.81 6.18 -18.03
C ARG A 2 -5.60 5.33 -17.63
N ARG A 3 -5.82 4.13 -17.05
CA ARG A 3 -4.77 3.11 -16.88
C ARG A 3 -4.07 2.86 -18.21
N CYS A 4 -2.74 2.74 -18.21
CA CYS A 4 -1.99 2.54 -19.44
C CYS A 4 -2.14 1.08 -19.91
N LYS A 5 -3.02 0.89 -20.88
CA LYS A 5 -3.31 -0.38 -21.53
C LYS A 5 -3.69 -0.11 -22.97
N TRP A 6 -3.68 -1.15 -23.78
CA TRP A 6 -4.26 -1.06 -25.11
C TRP A 6 -5.75 -0.70 -25.02
N LEU A 7 -6.20 0.17 -25.91
CA LEU A 7 -7.57 0.64 -26.01
C LEU A 7 -8.02 0.54 -27.46
N ARG A 8 -9.23 0.04 -27.68
CA ARG A 8 -9.84 0.10 -29.02
C ARG A 8 -10.20 1.53 -29.34
N ARG A 9 -10.07 1.91 -30.62
CA ARG A 9 -10.51 3.23 -31.11
C ARG A 9 -11.95 3.53 -30.70
N SER A 10 -12.86 2.56 -30.82
CA SER A 10 -14.28 2.70 -30.46
C SER A 10 -14.53 3.07 -28.99
N THR A 11 -13.55 2.86 -28.11
CA THR A 11 -13.64 3.18 -26.68
C THR A 11 -12.95 4.48 -26.29
N ILE A 12 -12.45 5.25 -27.27
CA ILE A 12 -11.76 6.52 -27.08
C ILE A 12 -12.67 7.61 -27.64
N ASN A 13 -13.58 8.10 -26.83
CA ASN A 13 -14.48 9.20 -27.18
C ASN A 13 -14.43 10.23 -26.04
N TYR A 14 -14.16 11.49 -26.38
CA TYR A 14 -14.09 12.58 -25.40
C TYR A 14 -15.13 13.64 -25.73
N GLU A 15 -15.97 13.98 -24.75
CA GLU A 15 -16.98 15.04 -24.84
C GLU A 15 -16.37 16.40 -24.45
N ILE A 16 -15.28 16.77 -25.12
CA ILE A 16 -14.57 18.03 -24.92
C ILE A 16 -14.61 18.78 -26.24
N SER A 17 -15.01 20.05 -26.23
CA SER A 17 -15.22 20.88 -27.43
C SER A 17 -14.05 20.90 -28.40
N ASP A 18 -12.83 20.75 -27.86
CA ASP A 18 -11.58 20.92 -28.60
C ASP A 18 -10.95 19.58 -29.02
N VAL A 19 -11.67 18.46 -28.87
CA VAL A 19 -11.16 17.12 -29.19
C VAL A 19 -11.98 16.48 -30.31
N THR A 20 -11.33 16.16 -31.43
CA THR A 20 -11.94 15.45 -32.56
C THR A 20 -11.96 13.93 -32.31
N ASN A 21 -13.15 13.34 -32.48
CA ASN A 21 -13.38 11.89 -32.28
C ASN A 21 -13.50 11.13 -33.62
N ASP A 22 -12.87 11.57 -34.71
CA ASP A 22 -12.80 10.82 -35.96
C ASP A 22 -11.75 9.69 -35.91
N ASN A 23 -11.78 8.76 -36.88
CA ASN A 23 -10.87 7.61 -36.86
C ASN A 23 -9.40 8.02 -37.02
N ASP A 24 -9.14 9.17 -37.64
CA ASP A 24 -7.79 9.62 -38.00
C ASP A 24 -7.18 10.62 -37.00
N SER A 25 -7.94 11.13 -36.02
CA SER A 25 -7.45 12.11 -35.03
C SER A 25 -6.24 11.64 -34.23
N LEU A 26 -6.05 10.32 -34.10
CA LEU A 26 -4.94 9.73 -33.37
C LEU A 26 -3.72 9.43 -34.24
N THR A 27 -3.85 9.45 -35.57
CA THR A 27 -2.78 9.14 -36.53
C THR A 27 -1.56 10.06 -36.37
N PRO A 28 -1.73 11.41 -36.24
CA PRO A 28 -0.59 12.29 -35.99
C PRO A 28 0.18 11.92 -34.73
N LEU A 29 -0.52 11.49 -33.66
CA LEU A 29 0.11 11.11 -32.39
C LEU A 29 0.93 9.81 -32.51
N VAL A 30 0.53 8.90 -33.40
CA VAL A 30 1.34 7.71 -33.74
C VAL A 30 2.57 8.09 -34.53
N GLN A 31 2.43 8.99 -35.52
CA GLN A 31 3.55 9.44 -36.37
C GLN A 31 4.67 10.10 -35.58
N ILE A 32 4.33 10.86 -34.53
CA ILE A 32 5.32 11.51 -33.65
C ILE A 32 5.75 10.61 -32.47
N GLY A 33 5.30 9.35 -32.41
CA GLY A 33 5.71 8.37 -31.40
C GLY A 33 5.07 8.54 -30.01
N LEU A 34 4.04 9.37 -29.86
CA LEU A 34 3.29 9.49 -28.60
C LEU A 34 2.39 8.28 -28.34
N LEU A 35 1.82 7.72 -29.41
CA LEU A 35 1.00 6.50 -29.37
C LEU A 35 1.66 5.38 -30.17
N GLN A 36 1.42 4.16 -29.72
CA GLN A 36 1.61 2.93 -30.47
C GLN A 36 0.27 2.50 -31.05
N ASP A 37 0.27 1.99 -32.28
CA ASP A 37 -0.91 1.43 -32.94
C ASP A 37 -0.88 -0.10 -32.94
N ILE A 38 -1.88 -0.70 -33.59
CA ILE A 38 -2.03 -2.16 -33.67
C ILE A 38 -0.81 -2.89 -34.27
N SER A 39 0.01 -2.22 -35.08
CA SER A 39 1.23 -2.80 -35.63
C SER A 39 2.19 -3.22 -34.51
N SER A 40 2.24 -2.44 -33.43
CA SER A 40 3.11 -2.62 -32.28
C SER A 40 2.57 -3.59 -31.21
N LEU A 41 1.35 -4.13 -31.38
CA LEU A 41 0.79 -5.12 -30.45
C LEU A 41 1.47 -6.49 -30.62
N ASP A 42 2.28 -6.91 -29.66
CA ASP A 42 3.04 -8.16 -29.70
C ASP A 42 2.70 -9.14 -28.55
N ASP A 43 2.08 -8.67 -27.48
CA ASP A 43 1.57 -9.51 -26.40
C ASP A 43 0.17 -10.07 -26.70
N LEU A 44 0.08 -11.41 -26.79
CA LEU A 44 -1.17 -12.13 -27.02
C LEU A 44 -2.17 -11.93 -25.87
N ASP A 45 -1.72 -11.83 -24.61
CA ASP A 45 -2.65 -11.63 -23.48
C ASP A 45 -3.31 -10.27 -23.55
N ALA A 46 -2.52 -9.21 -23.74
CA ALA A 46 -3.01 -7.86 -23.95
C ALA A 46 -3.99 -7.81 -25.14
N GLY A 47 -3.66 -8.49 -26.24
CA GLY A 47 -4.52 -8.62 -27.40
C GLY A 47 -5.87 -9.27 -27.08
N LEU A 48 -5.87 -10.43 -26.42
CA LEU A 48 -7.11 -11.16 -26.08
C LEU A 48 -8.00 -10.37 -25.11
N ARG A 49 -7.41 -9.58 -24.21
CA ARG A 49 -8.16 -8.70 -23.30
C ARG A 49 -8.93 -7.60 -24.03
N LEU A 50 -8.55 -7.23 -25.25
CA LEU A 50 -9.25 -6.25 -26.08
C LEU A 50 -10.52 -6.80 -26.73
N LEU A 51 -10.68 -8.12 -26.86
CA LEU A 51 -11.87 -8.71 -27.50
C LEU A 51 -13.13 -8.49 -26.65
N THR A 52 -14.27 -8.23 -27.29
CA THR A 52 -15.56 -8.30 -26.59
C THR A 52 -15.90 -9.75 -26.23
N SER A 53 -16.90 -9.98 -25.38
CA SER A 53 -17.31 -11.34 -25.02
C SER A 53 -17.74 -12.17 -26.24
N ASP A 54 -18.44 -11.56 -27.20
CA ASP A 54 -18.87 -12.21 -28.43
C ASP A 54 -17.71 -12.52 -29.37
N GLU A 55 -16.82 -11.55 -29.59
CA GLU A 55 -15.62 -11.74 -30.41
C GLU A 55 -14.69 -12.80 -29.81
N MET A 56 -14.58 -12.85 -28.47
CA MET A 56 -13.80 -13.88 -27.79
C MET A 56 -14.37 -15.27 -28.05
N ARG A 57 -15.70 -15.42 -28.00
CA ARG A 57 -16.38 -16.68 -28.31
C ARG A 57 -16.12 -17.11 -29.75
N ASP A 58 -16.20 -16.17 -30.69
CA ASP A 58 -15.98 -16.47 -32.11
C ASP A 58 -14.51 -16.78 -32.40
N PHE A 59 -13.58 -16.07 -31.76
CA PHE A 59 -12.15 -16.35 -31.82
C PHE A 59 -11.85 -17.75 -31.26
N SER A 60 -12.39 -18.10 -30.08
CA SER A 60 -12.22 -19.45 -29.49
C SER A 60 -12.77 -20.57 -30.40
N LYS A 61 -13.94 -20.36 -31.04
CA LYS A 61 -14.49 -21.32 -32.01
C LYS A 61 -13.58 -21.55 -33.20
N ARG A 62 -12.99 -20.49 -33.76
CA ARG A 62 -12.07 -20.57 -34.93
C ARG A 62 -10.83 -21.41 -34.64
N PHE A 63 -10.35 -21.41 -33.40
CA PHE A 63 -9.16 -22.17 -32.99
C PHE A 63 -9.50 -23.49 -32.27
N HIS A 64 -10.74 -23.97 -32.42
CA HIS A 64 -11.22 -25.23 -31.82
C HIS A 64 -11.04 -25.31 -30.28
N CYS A 65 -11.04 -24.16 -29.61
CA CYS A 65 -11.03 -24.10 -28.16
C CYS A 65 -12.47 -24.27 -27.68
N GLN A 66 -12.78 -25.39 -27.00
CA GLN A 66 -14.13 -25.67 -26.51
C GLN A 66 -14.61 -24.54 -25.58
N SER A 67 -15.45 -23.64 -26.09
CA SER A 67 -16.11 -22.61 -25.30
C SER A 67 -17.40 -23.19 -24.73
N LYS A 68 -17.47 -23.38 -23.42
CA LYS A 68 -18.74 -23.71 -22.76
C LYS A 68 -19.66 -22.47 -22.78
N THR A 69 -20.97 -22.67 -22.81
CA THR A 69 -21.95 -21.60 -22.58
C THR A 69 -21.71 -21.00 -21.18
N ASN A 70 -21.69 -19.66 -21.07
CA ASN A 70 -21.39 -18.89 -19.84
C ASN A 70 -19.95 -19.02 -19.29
N GLN A 71 -18.96 -19.36 -20.12
CA GLN A 71 -17.56 -19.36 -19.67
C GLN A 71 -17.02 -17.93 -19.44
N SER A 72 -16.28 -17.73 -18.35
CA SER A 72 -15.67 -16.43 -18.04
C SER A 72 -14.60 -16.06 -19.06
N LYS A 73 -14.49 -14.76 -19.39
CA LYS A 73 -13.47 -14.25 -20.32
C LYS A 73 -12.05 -14.64 -19.89
N LYS A 74 -11.76 -14.63 -18.58
CA LYS A 74 -10.47 -15.02 -18.01
C LYS A 74 -10.14 -16.49 -18.32
N THR A 75 -11.10 -17.39 -18.12
CA THR A 75 -10.92 -18.82 -18.42
C THR A 75 -10.72 -19.06 -19.91
N SER A 76 -11.43 -18.32 -20.78
CA SER A 76 -11.23 -18.42 -22.24
C SER A 76 -9.82 -17.96 -22.65
N ILE A 77 -9.28 -16.92 -22.02
CA ILE A 77 -7.90 -16.45 -22.24
C ILE A 77 -6.89 -17.53 -21.81
N GLU A 78 -7.06 -18.10 -20.61
CA GLU A 78 -6.19 -19.17 -20.10
C GLU A 78 -6.22 -20.41 -21.01
N ASN A 79 -7.40 -20.82 -21.50
CA ASN A 79 -7.52 -21.94 -22.42
C ASN A 79 -6.77 -21.70 -23.73
N LEU A 80 -6.88 -20.50 -24.31
CA LEU A 80 -6.15 -20.14 -25.53
C LEU A 80 -4.64 -20.09 -25.30
N LYS A 81 -4.18 -19.62 -24.14
CA LYS A 81 -2.75 -19.67 -23.75
C LYS A 81 -2.25 -21.10 -23.56
N ASN A 82 -3.07 -21.98 -23.00
CA ASN A 82 -2.68 -23.38 -22.83
C ASN A 82 -2.53 -24.11 -24.18
N LEU A 83 -3.32 -23.74 -25.20
CA LEU A 83 -3.17 -24.30 -26.55
C LEU A 83 -1.83 -23.96 -27.22
N THR A 84 -1.24 -22.81 -26.89
CA THR A 84 0.08 -22.42 -27.43
C THR A 84 1.20 -23.16 -26.70
N ASN A 85 1.01 -23.48 -25.41
CA ASN A 85 1.96 -24.24 -24.58
C ASN A 85 1.93 -25.76 -24.77
N GLN A 86 0.81 -26.37 -25.21
CA GLN A 86 0.62 -27.83 -25.23
C GLN A 86 1.26 -28.59 -26.41
N TYR A 87 1.73 -27.92 -27.47
CA TYR A 87 2.36 -28.60 -28.62
C TYR A 87 3.89 -28.44 -28.61
N LYS A 88 4.57 -29.33 -27.88
CA LYS A 88 6.00 -29.61 -28.11
C LYS A 88 6.12 -30.38 -29.44
N SER A 89 6.78 -29.79 -30.43
CA SER A 89 7.09 -30.42 -31.72
C SER A 89 7.78 -31.77 -31.52
N MET A 90 7.28 -32.83 -32.18
CA MET A 90 7.94 -34.16 -32.19
C MET A 90 9.24 -34.19 -33.02
N PHE A 91 9.64 -33.06 -33.62
CA PHE A 91 10.93 -32.90 -34.30
C PHE A 91 11.61 -31.63 -33.80
N GLY A 92 12.45 -31.79 -32.78
CA GLY A 92 13.68 -31.04 -32.42
C GLY A 92 13.88 -29.55 -32.74
N SER A 93 12.87 -28.76 -33.09
CA SER A 93 13.01 -27.34 -33.41
C SER A 93 11.74 -26.56 -33.01
N THR A 94 11.98 -25.36 -32.46
CA THR A 94 11.06 -24.39 -31.84
C THR A 94 9.74 -24.13 -32.58
N THR A 95 8.58 -24.36 -31.93
CA THR A 95 7.24 -24.08 -32.52
C THR A 95 6.26 -23.26 -31.65
N THR A 96 6.59 -22.84 -30.44
CA THR A 96 5.69 -21.98 -29.62
C THR A 96 5.51 -20.59 -30.25
N LYS A 97 6.62 -19.96 -30.69
CA LYS A 97 6.62 -18.62 -31.32
C LYS A 97 5.78 -18.54 -32.62
N ASN A 98 5.66 -19.65 -33.35
CA ASN A 98 4.89 -19.67 -34.60
C ASN A 98 3.38 -19.59 -34.37
N ARG A 99 2.87 -20.16 -33.28
CA ARG A 99 1.42 -20.19 -33.02
C ARG A 99 0.93 -18.88 -32.41
N ASP A 100 1.69 -18.30 -31.49
CA ASP A 100 1.38 -16.97 -30.95
C ASP A 100 1.33 -15.93 -32.06
N HIS A 101 2.28 -15.98 -33.01
CA HIS A 101 2.28 -15.09 -34.17
C HIS A 101 1.04 -15.26 -35.07
N ILE A 102 0.58 -16.50 -35.29
CA ILE A 102 -0.65 -16.76 -36.06
C ILE A 102 -1.88 -16.22 -35.32
N LEU A 103 -1.98 -16.48 -34.02
CA LEU A 103 -3.08 -15.99 -33.19
C LEU A 103 -3.09 -14.46 -33.14
N LEU A 104 -1.93 -13.84 -32.93
CA LEU A 104 -1.76 -12.39 -32.94
C LEU A 104 -2.15 -11.78 -34.28
N LYS A 105 -1.75 -12.38 -35.41
CA LYS A 105 -2.11 -11.88 -36.74
C LYS A 105 -3.63 -11.87 -36.95
N GLU A 106 -4.31 -12.95 -36.59
CA GLU A 106 -5.77 -13.05 -36.71
C GLU A 106 -6.48 -12.13 -35.72
N LEU A 107 -5.93 -12.00 -34.51
CA LEU A 107 -6.43 -11.10 -33.48
C LEU A 107 -6.32 -9.64 -33.89
N LYS A 108 -5.19 -9.23 -34.49
CA LYS A 108 -5.00 -7.89 -35.05
C LYS A 108 -6.06 -7.60 -36.12
N ARG A 109 -6.33 -8.57 -37.00
CA ARG A 109 -7.38 -8.46 -38.04
C ARG A 109 -8.77 -8.25 -37.44
N MET A 110 -9.10 -8.90 -36.33
CA MET A 110 -10.40 -8.73 -35.67
C MET A 110 -10.54 -7.41 -34.90
N ILE A 111 -9.48 -6.94 -34.23
CA ILE A 111 -9.52 -5.69 -33.45
C ILE A 111 -9.55 -4.45 -34.34
N ASN A 112 -8.90 -4.52 -35.51
CA ASN A 112 -8.75 -3.46 -36.50
C ASN A 112 -7.91 -2.27 -35.99
N ASN A 113 -8.46 -1.41 -35.14
CA ASN A 113 -7.78 -0.20 -34.64
C ASN A 113 -7.71 -0.19 -33.12
N CYS A 114 -6.50 -0.27 -32.59
CA CYS A 114 -6.20 -0.05 -31.18
C CYS A 114 -4.97 0.81 -30.99
N TYR A 115 -4.92 1.50 -29.85
CA TYR A 115 -3.84 2.40 -29.49
C TYR A 115 -3.42 2.16 -28.04
N LYS A 116 -2.15 2.43 -27.77
CA LYS A 116 -1.57 2.47 -26.41
C LYS A 116 -0.60 3.65 -26.35
N ILE A 117 -0.46 4.27 -25.19
CA ILE A 117 0.58 5.29 -24.99
C ILE A 117 1.95 4.62 -25.09
N SER A 118 2.89 5.25 -25.80
CA SER A 118 4.27 4.75 -25.88
C SER A 118 4.90 4.66 -24.49
N GLU A 119 5.61 3.56 -24.20
CA GLU A 119 6.25 3.36 -22.89
C GLU A 119 7.34 4.41 -22.62
N ASP A 120 8.04 4.89 -23.65
CA ASP A 120 9.05 5.94 -23.50
C ASP A 120 8.43 7.26 -23.05
N VAL A 121 7.28 7.59 -23.65
CA VAL A 121 6.51 8.81 -23.37
C VAL A 121 5.89 8.72 -22.00
N ARG A 122 5.29 7.57 -21.66
CA ARG A 122 4.79 7.29 -20.32
C ARG A 122 5.91 7.46 -19.29
N GLY A 123 7.07 6.85 -19.53
CA GLY A 123 8.23 6.93 -18.63
C GLY A 123 8.76 8.36 -18.49
N LEU A 124 8.72 9.17 -19.56
CA LEU A 124 9.09 10.59 -19.49
C LEU A 124 8.15 11.36 -18.58
N PHE A 125 6.83 11.30 -18.82
CA PHE A 125 5.85 12.00 -17.98
C PHE A 125 5.88 11.49 -16.54
N PHE A 126 6.11 10.20 -16.34
CA PHE A 126 6.25 9.63 -15.02
C PHE A 126 7.46 10.22 -14.27
N ARG A 127 8.64 10.32 -14.90
CA ARG A 127 9.81 10.99 -14.33
C ARG A 127 9.58 12.48 -14.05
N MET A 128 8.81 13.16 -14.91
CA MET A 128 8.39 14.54 -14.63
C MET A 128 7.53 14.57 -13.36
N MET A 129 6.55 13.68 -13.22
CA MET A 129 5.73 13.64 -12.00
C MET A 129 6.55 13.29 -10.74
N LEU A 130 7.52 12.39 -10.84
CA LEU A 130 8.44 12.07 -9.73
C LEU A 130 9.30 13.27 -9.31
N THR A 131 9.62 14.18 -10.23
CA THR A 131 10.42 15.37 -9.91
C THR A 131 9.57 16.52 -9.38
N TYR A 132 8.36 16.72 -9.92
CA TYR A 132 7.47 17.81 -9.50
C TYR A 132 6.60 17.47 -8.28
N HIS A 133 6.22 16.20 -8.10
CA HIS A 133 5.27 15.75 -7.07
C HIS A 133 5.73 14.47 -6.36
N PRO A 134 6.97 14.42 -5.85
CA PRO A 134 7.53 13.21 -5.27
C PRO A 134 6.72 12.72 -4.05
N VAL A 135 6.16 13.63 -3.25
CA VAL A 135 5.40 13.29 -2.02
C VAL A 135 4.10 12.58 -2.35
N ALA A 136 3.34 13.12 -3.31
CA ALA A 136 2.04 12.56 -3.68
C ALA A 136 2.15 11.16 -4.30
N LEU A 137 3.28 10.83 -4.92
CA LEU A 137 3.52 9.53 -5.53
C LEU A 137 4.00 8.47 -4.53
N LEU A 138 4.46 8.86 -3.34
CA LEU A 138 4.88 7.95 -2.26
C LEU A 138 3.72 7.30 -1.50
N ALA A 139 2.53 7.88 -1.59
CA ALA A 139 1.49 7.69 -0.60
C ALA A 139 0.75 6.35 -0.67
N MET A 140 0.75 5.59 -1.79
CA MET A 140 -0.16 4.43 -1.94
C MET A 140 0.32 3.35 -2.93
N ASP A 141 -0.36 2.19 -2.90
CA ASP A 141 0.06 0.91 -3.48
C ASP A 141 -0.11 0.76 -5.03
N ASP A 142 -0.90 1.61 -5.71
CA ASP A 142 -1.09 1.58 -7.19
C ASP A 142 -0.66 2.92 -7.85
N LEU A 143 0.50 2.92 -8.50
CA LEU A 143 1.10 4.10 -9.12
C LEU A 143 0.27 4.75 -10.23
N ASP A 144 -0.50 3.97 -11.00
CA ASP A 144 -1.36 4.53 -12.04
C ASP A 144 -2.58 5.23 -11.42
N GLN A 145 -3.14 4.67 -10.34
CA GLN A 145 -4.18 5.34 -9.57
C GLN A 145 -3.64 6.59 -8.88
N ASN A 146 -2.41 6.55 -8.36
CA ASN A 146 -1.78 7.68 -7.67
C ASN A 146 -1.52 8.84 -8.64
N ALA A 147 -0.96 8.54 -9.81
CA ALA A 147 -0.73 9.53 -10.85
C ALA A 147 -2.06 10.17 -11.30
N PHE A 148 -3.13 9.39 -11.41
CA PHE A 148 -4.46 9.91 -11.73
C PHE A 148 -5.02 10.80 -10.62
N ALA A 149 -4.99 10.35 -9.36
CA ALA A 149 -5.49 11.10 -8.22
C ALA A 149 -4.74 12.44 -8.07
N LEU A 150 -3.42 12.42 -8.24
CA LEU A 150 -2.59 13.62 -8.26
C LEU A 150 -3.00 14.56 -9.40
N LEU A 151 -3.09 14.09 -10.65
CA LEU A 151 -3.51 14.94 -11.78
C LEU A 151 -4.92 15.52 -11.57
N TYR A 152 -5.84 14.74 -11.02
CA TYR A 152 -7.19 15.19 -10.70
C TYR A 152 -7.20 16.25 -9.59
N LYS A 153 -6.37 16.08 -8.56
CA LYS A 153 -6.17 17.08 -7.51
C LYS A 153 -5.56 18.36 -8.05
N THR A 154 -4.51 18.26 -8.88
CA THR A 154 -3.89 19.40 -9.56
C THR A 154 -4.91 20.16 -10.40
N PHE A 155 -5.74 19.45 -11.16
CA PHE A 155 -6.81 20.06 -11.95
C PHE A 155 -7.82 20.84 -11.12
N GLN A 156 -8.27 20.30 -9.98
CA GLN A 156 -9.18 21.00 -9.06
C GLN A 156 -8.55 22.27 -8.47
N ILE A 157 -7.26 22.23 -8.15
CA ILE A 157 -6.52 23.39 -7.62
C ILE A 157 -6.40 24.48 -8.69
N THR A 158 -6.01 24.12 -9.92
CA THR A 158 -5.90 25.07 -11.03
C THR A 158 -7.25 25.73 -11.37
N ARG A 159 -8.37 25.04 -11.14
CA ARG A 159 -9.73 25.60 -11.28
C ARG A 159 -10.24 26.35 -10.05
N GLY A 160 -9.46 26.43 -8.98
CA GLY A 160 -9.86 27.06 -7.72
C GLY A 160 -10.95 26.31 -6.95
N GLN A 161 -11.25 25.06 -7.32
CA GLN A 161 -12.23 24.19 -6.65
C GLN A 161 -11.68 23.61 -5.35
N LEU A 162 -10.36 23.45 -5.27
CA LEU A 162 -9.64 23.00 -4.08
C LEU A 162 -8.59 24.05 -3.73
N ARG A 163 -8.56 24.46 -2.45
CA ARG A 163 -7.52 25.35 -1.90
C ARG A 163 -6.67 24.57 -0.91
N LEU A 164 -5.37 24.78 -1.00
CA LEU A 164 -4.40 24.21 -0.07
C LEU A 164 -3.99 25.26 0.97
N PRO A 165 -3.51 24.83 2.15
CA PRO A 165 -3.19 25.72 3.26
C PRO A 165 -1.86 26.46 3.08
N TRP A 166 -1.27 26.40 1.89
CA TRP A 166 0.03 26.96 1.56
C TRP A 166 -0.08 27.90 0.36
N ASN A 167 0.73 28.94 0.37
CA ASN A 167 1.01 29.77 -0.78
C ASN A 167 2.34 29.35 -1.43
N ALA A 168 2.50 29.62 -2.74
CA ALA A 168 3.67 29.18 -3.49
C ALA A 168 5.00 29.83 -3.02
N ASP A 169 4.92 31.00 -2.39
CA ASP A 169 6.05 31.73 -1.80
C ASP A 169 6.57 31.11 -0.49
N GLN A 170 5.83 30.19 0.12
CA GLN A 170 6.25 29.46 1.33
C GLN A 170 7.15 28.25 1.03
N ILE A 171 7.34 27.92 -0.25
CA ILE A 171 8.26 26.85 -0.65
C ILE A 171 9.70 27.34 -0.48
N ASN A 172 10.46 26.62 0.35
CA ASN A 172 11.90 26.82 0.50
C ASN A 172 12.64 25.53 0.15
N HIS A 173 13.25 25.51 -1.04
CA HIS A 173 13.98 24.39 -1.60
C HIS A 173 15.49 24.52 -1.35
N GLU A 174 16.00 23.82 -0.33
CA GLU A 174 17.44 23.57 -0.17
C GLU A 174 17.79 22.13 -0.54
N TYR A 175 16.84 21.21 -0.39
CA TYR A 175 16.96 19.80 -0.71
C TYR A 175 16.32 19.46 -2.05
N LEU A 176 17.14 18.90 -2.95
CA LEU A 176 16.69 18.28 -4.18
C LEU A 176 16.71 16.75 -4.00
N PRO A 177 15.54 16.07 -4.04
CA PRO A 177 15.47 14.62 -3.91
C PRO A 177 16.36 13.87 -4.92
N PHE A 178 16.47 14.41 -6.13
CA PHE A 178 17.28 13.85 -7.21
C PHE A 178 18.21 14.92 -7.79
N LYS A 179 19.50 14.83 -7.48
CA LYS A 179 20.55 15.75 -7.96
C LYS A 179 21.02 15.42 -9.38
N THR A 180 20.94 14.14 -9.76
CA THR A 180 21.36 13.66 -11.08
C THR A 180 20.27 12.85 -11.77
N ARG A 181 20.38 12.74 -13.10
CA ARG A 181 19.47 11.92 -13.91
C ARG A 181 19.56 10.45 -13.52
N GLU A 182 20.75 9.99 -13.14
CA GLU A 182 21.03 8.64 -12.71
C GLU A 182 20.30 8.32 -11.40
N GLN A 183 20.31 9.24 -10.43
CA GLN A 183 19.55 9.08 -9.18
C GLN A 183 18.05 8.95 -9.43
N LEU A 184 17.48 9.81 -10.29
CA LEU A 184 16.07 9.72 -10.67
C LEU A 184 15.74 8.39 -11.37
N LYS A 185 16.61 7.91 -12.26
CA LYS A 185 16.43 6.61 -12.93
C LYS A 185 16.48 5.45 -11.95
N CYS A 186 17.44 5.43 -11.02
CA CYS A 186 17.52 4.38 -10.00
C CYS A 186 16.31 4.38 -9.08
N TYR A 187 15.79 5.56 -8.73
CA TYR A 187 14.55 5.66 -7.97
C TYR A 187 13.34 5.16 -8.76
N GLN A 188 13.22 5.55 -10.03
CA GLN A 188 12.18 5.04 -10.92
C GLN A 188 12.21 3.51 -11.00
N GLU A 189 13.39 2.90 -11.21
CA GLU A 189 13.54 1.45 -11.27
C GLU A 189 13.03 0.76 -9.99
N ALA A 190 13.36 1.31 -8.82
CA ALA A 190 12.87 0.76 -7.55
C ALA A 190 11.34 0.84 -7.43
N ILE A 191 10.74 1.92 -7.94
CA ILE A 191 9.29 2.12 -7.99
C ILE A 191 8.62 1.17 -9.01
N ASP A 192 9.23 0.94 -10.16
CA ASP A 192 8.75 -0.02 -11.16
C ASP A 192 8.72 -1.44 -10.56
N LEU A 193 9.77 -1.84 -9.84
CA LEU A 193 9.83 -3.13 -9.12
C LEU A 193 8.82 -3.21 -7.98
N GLN A 194 8.54 -2.10 -7.28
CA GLN A 194 7.47 -2.04 -6.28
C GLN A 194 6.10 -2.25 -6.94
N THR A 195 5.88 -1.68 -8.13
CA THR A 195 4.65 -1.89 -8.90
C THR A 195 4.48 -3.36 -9.27
N GLU A 196 5.54 -3.99 -9.75
CA GLU A 196 5.55 -5.42 -10.08
C GLU A 196 5.18 -6.27 -8.86
N TYR A 197 5.79 -5.99 -7.70
CA TYR A 197 5.45 -6.64 -6.44
C TYR A 197 3.95 -6.52 -6.11
N TYR A 198 3.38 -5.30 -6.16
CA TYR A 198 1.97 -5.10 -5.83
C TYR A 198 1.01 -5.74 -6.82
N GLN A 199 1.35 -5.79 -8.11
CA GLN A 199 0.55 -6.52 -9.12
C GLN A 199 0.53 -8.02 -8.84
N LEU A 200 1.65 -8.59 -8.43
CA LEU A 200 1.73 -10.00 -8.01
C LEU A 200 0.92 -10.25 -6.73
N GLU A 201 0.92 -9.32 -5.78
CA GLU A 201 0.12 -9.40 -4.56
C GLU A 201 -1.39 -9.27 -4.82
N GLU A 202 -1.83 -8.30 -5.61
CA GLU A 202 -3.24 -8.09 -6.00
C GLU A 202 -3.78 -9.31 -6.75
N SER A 203 -2.97 -9.90 -7.62
CA SER A 203 -3.31 -11.13 -8.35
C SER A 203 -3.24 -12.41 -7.49
N LYS A 204 -2.84 -12.29 -6.23
CA LYS A 204 -2.62 -13.41 -5.28
C LYS A 204 -1.68 -14.47 -5.84
N ASN A 205 -0.70 -14.06 -6.66
CA ASN A 205 0.27 -14.95 -7.28
C ASN A 205 1.45 -15.23 -6.33
N THR A 206 1.23 -16.12 -5.36
CA THR A 206 2.25 -16.46 -4.35
C THR A 206 3.54 -16.98 -4.98
N ASP A 207 3.47 -17.84 -5.99
CA ASP A 207 4.65 -18.39 -6.65
C ASP A 207 5.46 -17.31 -7.37
N GLY A 208 4.78 -16.37 -8.01
CA GLY A 208 5.40 -15.19 -8.61
C GLY A 208 6.13 -14.32 -7.58
N LEU A 209 5.51 -14.07 -6.42
CA LEU A 209 6.12 -13.30 -5.33
C LEU A 209 7.34 -14.00 -4.73
N ILE A 210 7.30 -15.33 -4.64
CA ILE A 210 8.45 -16.12 -4.18
C ILE A 210 9.60 -16.05 -5.17
N LYS A 211 9.31 -16.20 -6.47
CA LYS A 211 10.32 -16.02 -7.51
C LYS A 211 10.90 -14.61 -7.53
N PHE A 212 10.05 -13.60 -7.30
CA PHE A 212 10.47 -12.20 -7.17
C PHE A 212 11.46 -12.03 -5.99
N TYR A 213 11.16 -12.60 -4.83
CA TYR A 213 12.07 -12.61 -3.68
C TYR A 213 13.41 -13.27 -4.02
N GLU A 214 13.39 -14.48 -4.61
CA GLU A 214 14.61 -15.20 -4.98
C GLU A 214 15.47 -14.44 -5.99
N THR A 215 14.84 -13.65 -6.86
CA THR A 215 15.53 -12.84 -7.87
C THR A 215 16.19 -11.60 -7.27
N TYR A 216 15.47 -10.88 -6.40
CA TYR A 216 15.85 -9.52 -6.02
C TYR A 216 16.40 -9.37 -4.59
N ASN A 217 16.21 -10.36 -3.70
CA ASN A 217 16.60 -10.23 -2.29
C ASN A 217 18.08 -9.88 -2.10
N GLU A 218 18.98 -10.65 -2.70
CA GLU A 218 20.43 -10.42 -2.58
C GLU A 218 20.85 -9.10 -3.22
N GLN A 219 20.32 -8.78 -4.40
CA GLN A 219 20.59 -7.55 -5.11
C GLN A 219 20.16 -6.32 -4.29
N PHE A 220 18.94 -6.34 -3.75
CA PHE A 220 18.43 -5.24 -2.92
C PHE A 220 19.25 -5.07 -1.66
N ARG A 221 19.60 -6.17 -0.97
CA ARG A 221 20.47 -6.13 0.20
C ARG A 221 21.84 -5.54 -0.13
N ALA A 222 22.46 -5.95 -1.24
CA ALA A 222 23.74 -5.41 -1.67
C ALA A 222 23.68 -3.90 -1.95
N MET A 223 22.66 -3.44 -2.69
CA MET A 223 22.47 -2.02 -3.02
C MET A 223 22.22 -1.16 -1.78
N ILE A 224 21.38 -1.64 -0.86
CA ILE A 224 21.12 -0.95 0.42
C ILE A 224 22.40 -0.86 1.25
N ASN A 225 23.20 -1.93 1.29
CA ASN A 225 24.44 -1.98 2.07
C ASN A 225 25.56 -1.10 1.49
N SER A 226 25.57 -0.85 0.18
CA SER A 226 26.58 0.00 -0.46
C SER A 226 26.32 1.50 -0.29
N SER A 227 25.13 1.89 0.15
CA SER A 227 24.66 3.27 0.09
C SER A 227 24.71 3.95 1.47
N THR A 228 25.77 4.71 1.72
CA THR A 228 25.95 5.46 2.98
C THR A 228 25.31 6.86 2.94
N GLU A 229 25.26 7.50 1.77
CA GLU A 229 24.70 8.84 1.61
C GLU A 229 23.19 8.90 1.92
N ASN A 230 22.43 7.91 1.44
CA ASN A 230 20.98 7.86 1.65
C ASN A 230 20.62 7.58 3.12
N GLU A 231 21.49 6.88 3.85
CA GLU A 231 21.25 6.55 5.25
C GLU A 231 21.33 7.79 6.16
N GLN A 232 22.17 8.76 5.79
CA GLN A 232 22.38 10.02 6.51
C GLN A 232 21.26 11.05 6.30
N LEU A 233 20.37 10.84 5.34
CA LEU A 233 19.25 11.75 5.10
C LEU A 233 18.30 11.79 6.32
N PRO A 234 17.73 12.96 6.64
CA PRO A 234 16.59 13.08 7.54
C PRO A 234 15.50 12.04 7.24
N GLY A 235 14.84 11.55 8.29
CA GLY A 235 13.89 10.43 8.18
C GLY A 235 12.79 10.65 7.14
N TYR A 236 12.33 11.90 7.02
CA TYR A 236 11.28 12.31 6.10
C TYR A 236 11.78 12.56 4.65
N PHE A 237 13.09 12.61 4.39
CA PHE A 237 13.64 12.60 3.03
C PHE A 237 14.05 11.22 2.53
N ARG A 238 14.32 10.28 3.43
CA ARG A 238 14.73 8.91 3.04
C ARG A 238 13.71 8.23 2.16
N CYS A 239 12.44 8.61 2.24
CA CYS A 239 11.39 8.09 1.38
C CYS A 239 11.67 8.29 -0.11
N PHE A 240 12.43 9.33 -0.50
CA PHE A 240 12.85 9.58 -1.89
C PHE A 240 14.11 8.83 -2.32
N SER A 241 14.63 7.94 -1.49
CA SER A 241 15.78 7.09 -1.85
C SER A 241 15.31 5.75 -2.43
N PRO A 242 16.02 5.20 -3.42
CA PRO A 242 15.72 3.86 -3.94
C PRO A 242 15.88 2.79 -2.87
N ASP A 243 16.75 3.01 -1.88
CA ASP A 243 17.02 2.08 -0.79
C ASP A 243 15.83 1.96 0.16
N TYR A 244 15.12 3.07 0.41
CA TYR A 244 13.88 3.04 1.18
C TYR A 244 12.79 2.23 0.48
N VAL A 245 12.62 2.40 -0.83
CA VAL A 245 11.65 1.64 -1.63
C VAL A 245 11.99 0.14 -1.59
N ARG A 246 13.25 -0.23 -1.84
CA ARG A 246 13.73 -1.62 -1.75
C ARG A 246 13.52 -2.21 -0.35
N ALA A 247 13.85 -1.46 0.70
CA ALA A 247 13.66 -1.89 2.08
C ALA A 247 12.19 -2.11 2.44
N ARG A 248 11.27 -1.31 1.88
CA ARG A 248 9.82 -1.52 2.00
C ARG A 248 9.37 -2.79 1.29
N ILE A 249 9.86 -3.05 0.07
CA ILE A 249 9.55 -4.29 -0.66
C ILE A 249 10.03 -5.50 0.14
N LEU A 250 11.27 -5.49 0.63
CA LEU A 250 11.82 -6.55 1.48
C LEU A 250 10.97 -6.74 2.75
N SER A 251 10.53 -5.65 3.39
CA SER A 251 9.63 -5.71 4.55
C SER A 251 8.32 -6.44 4.22
N SER A 252 7.68 -6.13 3.09
CA SER A 252 6.45 -6.81 2.67
C SER A 252 6.69 -8.28 2.28
N LEU A 253 7.84 -8.58 1.65
CA LEU A 253 8.24 -9.96 1.33
C LEU A 253 8.39 -10.85 2.56
N THR A 254 8.66 -10.29 3.75
CA THR A 254 8.66 -11.09 4.99
C THR A 254 7.33 -11.79 5.23
N GLU A 255 6.20 -11.16 4.90
CA GLU A 255 4.86 -11.75 5.07
C GLU A 255 4.59 -12.82 4.00
N ILE A 256 5.09 -12.61 2.77
CA ILE A 256 5.00 -13.58 1.68
C ILE A 256 5.69 -14.88 2.06
N LEU A 257 6.94 -14.79 2.54
CA LEU A 257 7.73 -15.96 2.97
C LEU A 257 6.98 -16.77 4.03
N GLN A 258 6.28 -16.11 4.94
CA GLN A 258 5.51 -16.77 6.00
C GLN A 258 4.26 -17.45 5.46
N ARG A 259 3.53 -16.81 4.53
CA ARG A 259 2.42 -17.45 3.81
C ARG A 259 2.90 -18.71 3.06
N ALA A 260 4.10 -18.68 2.51
CA ALA A 260 4.75 -19.81 1.86
C ALA A 260 5.44 -20.80 2.84
N ARG A 261 5.29 -20.61 4.16
CA ARG A 261 5.90 -21.44 5.22
C ARG A 261 7.43 -21.48 5.21
N ARG A 262 8.10 -20.51 4.58
CA ARG A 262 9.56 -20.30 4.57
C ARG A 262 9.99 -19.49 5.80
N TYR A 263 9.71 -20.02 7.00
CA TYR A 263 9.84 -19.28 8.26
C TYR A 263 11.28 -18.88 8.59
N TYR A 264 12.27 -19.73 8.32
CA TYR A 264 13.68 -19.44 8.61
C TYR A 264 14.23 -18.29 7.76
N GLU A 265 13.87 -18.26 6.47
CA GLU A 265 14.24 -17.15 5.58
C GLU A 265 13.53 -15.86 5.97
N SER A 266 12.28 -15.95 6.43
CA SER A 266 11.56 -14.81 6.99
C SER A 266 12.26 -14.26 8.24
N ILE A 267 12.72 -15.13 9.15
CA ILE A 267 13.50 -14.74 10.33
C ILE A 267 14.78 -13.98 9.91
N GLU A 268 15.55 -14.55 8.98
CA GLU A 268 16.78 -13.94 8.49
C GLU A 268 16.52 -12.57 7.84
N LEU A 269 15.46 -12.47 7.03
CA LEU A 269 15.07 -11.22 6.39
C LEU A 269 14.64 -10.16 7.42
N ILE A 270 13.84 -10.53 8.41
CA ILE A 270 13.43 -9.62 9.48
C ILE A 270 14.64 -9.15 10.28
N GLN A 271 15.56 -10.04 10.65
CA GLN A 271 16.79 -9.69 11.38
C GLN A 271 17.65 -8.70 10.58
N TYR A 272 17.81 -8.92 9.27
CA TYR A 272 18.49 -7.97 8.40
C TYR A 272 17.84 -6.58 8.41
N LEU A 273 16.51 -6.52 8.29
CA LEU A 273 15.77 -5.25 8.29
C LEU A 273 15.84 -4.54 9.66
N LEU A 274 15.86 -5.30 10.76
CA LEU A 274 16.04 -4.77 12.11
C LEU A 274 17.45 -4.19 12.33
N ASN A 275 18.47 -4.76 11.70
CA ASN A 275 19.84 -4.22 11.70
C ASN A 275 19.99 -2.96 10.83
N ARG A 276 19.02 -2.67 9.95
CA ARG A 276 18.96 -1.48 9.09
C ARG A 276 17.86 -0.52 9.53
N ALA A 277 17.97 -0.01 10.75
CA ALA A 277 16.92 0.75 11.44
C ALA A 277 16.43 2.02 10.72
N ASN A 278 17.25 2.56 9.82
CA ASN A 278 17.02 3.84 9.16
C ASN A 278 15.92 3.82 8.10
N TYR A 279 15.65 2.68 7.45
CA TYR A 279 14.70 2.61 6.34
C TYR A 279 13.30 2.11 6.72
N ASN A 280 13.15 1.42 7.85
CA ASN A 280 11.89 0.82 8.29
C ASN A 280 11.46 1.27 9.70
N ARG A 281 11.86 2.48 10.11
CA ARG A 281 11.63 3.01 11.47
C ARG A 281 10.19 2.83 11.96
N HIS A 282 9.22 3.20 11.12
CA HIS A 282 7.78 3.10 11.44
C HIS A 282 7.24 1.66 11.51
N ARG A 283 7.98 0.66 11.02
CA ARG A 283 7.59 -0.77 11.04
C ARG A 283 8.37 -1.58 12.07
N ARG A 284 9.28 -0.99 12.84
CA ARG A 284 10.17 -1.76 13.74
C ARG A 284 9.38 -2.57 14.76
N GLY A 285 8.36 -1.99 15.38
CA GLY A 285 7.52 -2.73 16.32
C GLY A 285 6.79 -3.91 15.68
N LYS A 286 6.22 -3.73 14.48
CA LYS A 286 5.64 -4.84 13.69
C LYS A 286 6.66 -5.94 13.37
N LEU A 287 7.87 -5.56 12.93
CA LEU A 287 8.95 -6.50 12.62
C LEU A 287 9.39 -7.30 13.86
N TRP A 288 9.60 -6.64 14.99
CA TRP A 288 9.93 -7.30 16.27
C TRP A 288 8.83 -8.25 16.74
N ASN A 289 7.58 -7.79 16.75
CA ASN A 289 6.42 -8.62 17.08
C ASN A 289 6.34 -9.85 16.18
N ARG A 290 6.61 -9.68 14.88
CA ARG A 290 6.59 -10.77 13.92
C ARG A 290 7.74 -11.75 14.13
N LEU A 291 8.96 -11.27 14.36
CA LEU A 291 10.12 -12.10 14.68
C LEU A 291 9.86 -12.96 15.92
N ALA A 292 9.40 -12.34 17.00
CA ALA A 292 9.07 -13.02 18.25
C ALA A 292 7.99 -14.09 18.03
N LEU A 293 6.94 -13.77 17.27
CA LEU A 293 5.87 -14.72 16.94
C LEU A 293 6.39 -15.93 16.14
N ILE A 294 7.24 -15.72 15.12
CA ILE A 294 7.73 -16.83 14.29
C ILE A 294 8.67 -17.72 15.10
N GLN A 295 9.56 -17.12 15.90
CA GLN A 295 10.48 -17.87 16.77
C GLN A 295 9.73 -18.71 17.80
N GLU A 296 8.68 -18.17 18.42
CA GLU A 296 7.87 -18.92 19.38
C GLU A 296 7.21 -20.15 18.74
N ASN A 297 6.64 -20.00 17.54
CA ASN A 297 5.74 -21.01 16.97
C ASN A 297 6.41 -21.99 15.99
N TYR A 298 7.50 -21.59 15.33
CA TYR A 298 8.07 -22.36 14.21
C TYR A 298 9.53 -22.77 14.40
N VAL A 299 10.26 -22.17 15.35
CA VAL A 299 11.64 -22.59 15.66
C VAL A 299 11.60 -23.76 16.65
N LYS A 300 12.05 -24.93 16.19
CA LYS A 300 11.96 -26.18 16.96
C LYS A 300 12.89 -26.21 18.17
N THR A 301 14.08 -25.64 18.05
CA THR A 301 15.13 -25.72 19.08
C THR A 301 15.33 -24.33 19.69
N ASN A 302 15.15 -24.21 21.00
CA ASN A 302 15.32 -22.94 21.74
C ASN A 302 14.42 -21.78 21.27
N GLY A 303 13.32 -22.04 20.55
CA GLY A 303 12.43 -21.00 20.02
C GLY A 303 11.86 -20.06 21.08
N HIS A 304 11.46 -20.59 22.24
CA HIS A 304 11.02 -19.76 23.37
C HIS A 304 12.12 -18.84 23.90
N GLN A 305 13.37 -19.33 24.02
CA GLN A 305 14.49 -18.51 24.48
C GLN A 305 14.83 -17.41 23.45
N GLN A 306 14.83 -17.77 22.16
CA GLN A 306 15.05 -16.79 21.09
C GLN A 306 13.95 -15.72 21.07
N CYS A 307 12.69 -16.13 21.26
CA CYS A 307 11.55 -15.21 21.37
C CYS A 307 11.74 -14.24 22.55
N LEU A 308 12.11 -14.76 23.72
CA LEU A 308 12.37 -13.96 24.92
C LEU A 308 13.53 -12.97 24.71
N ASN A 309 14.64 -13.40 24.11
CA ASN A 309 15.76 -12.51 23.77
C ASN A 309 15.34 -11.43 22.76
N THR A 310 14.56 -11.80 21.76
CA THR A 310 14.01 -10.87 20.76
C THR A 310 13.11 -9.83 21.39
N ILE A 311 12.25 -10.22 22.35
CA ILE A 311 11.41 -9.26 23.09
C ILE A 311 12.28 -8.30 23.90
N TYR A 312 13.31 -8.81 24.57
CA TYR A 312 14.24 -7.97 25.33
C TYR A 312 14.95 -6.93 24.46
N ASP A 313 15.46 -7.32 23.30
CA ASP A 313 16.08 -6.38 22.35
C ASP A 313 15.06 -5.38 21.78
N ALA A 314 13.82 -5.81 21.54
CA ALA A 314 12.75 -4.95 21.06
C ALA A 314 12.35 -3.87 22.08
N LEU A 315 12.37 -4.17 23.38
CA LEU A 315 12.04 -3.19 24.43
C LEU A 315 13.12 -2.10 24.59
N LYS A 316 14.37 -2.41 24.22
CA LYS A 316 15.45 -1.42 24.16
C LYS A 316 15.41 -0.52 22.93
N ASP A 317 14.59 -0.87 21.95
CA ASP A 317 14.54 -0.14 20.69
C ASP A 317 13.64 1.11 20.81
N PRO A 318 14.20 2.32 20.64
CA PRO A 318 13.45 3.56 20.84
C PRO A 318 12.37 3.81 19.77
N TYR A 319 12.37 3.02 18.69
CA TYR A 319 11.42 3.17 17.59
C TYR A 319 10.23 2.22 17.68
N VAL A 320 10.20 1.32 18.68
CA VAL A 320 9.04 0.46 18.95
C VAL A 320 8.01 1.27 19.72
N LYS A 321 6.85 1.50 19.09
CA LYS A 321 5.77 2.34 19.63
C LYS A 321 4.97 1.58 20.70
N LEU A 322 4.27 2.34 21.55
CA LEU A 322 3.52 1.86 22.71
C LEU A 322 2.66 0.62 22.44
N GLY A 323 1.85 0.63 21.38
CA GLY A 323 0.99 -0.51 21.04
C GLY A 323 1.76 -1.80 20.71
N ASP A 324 2.90 -1.67 20.01
CA ASP A 324 3.77 -2.80 19.71
C ASP A 324 4.49 -3.30 20.96
N ARG A 325 4.94 -2.40 21.84
CA ARG A 325 5.55 -2.73 23.15
C ARG A 325 4.59 -3.54 24.01
N LEU A 326 3.33 -3.10 24.11
CA LEU A 326 2.30 -3.82 24.85
C LEU A 326 2.13 -5.26 24.34
N SER A 327 2.04 -5.45 23.03
CA SER A 327 1.91 -6.79 22.44
C SER A 327 3.09 -7.72 22.78
N LEU A 328 4.32 -7.16 22.80
CA LEU A 328 5.52 -7.89 23.20
C LEU A 328 5.50 -8.26 24.70
N CYS A 329 5.12 -7.32 25.57
CA CYS A 329 4.98 -7.57 27.01
C CYS A 329 3.92 -8.65 27.31
N GLU A 330 2.77 -8.62 26.63
CA GLU A 330 1.75 -9.66 26.77
C GLU A 330 2.26 -11.04 26.34
N ARG A 331 3.04 -11.12 25.25
CA ARG A 331 3.67 -12.37 24.81
C ARG A 331 4.66 -12.89 25.84
N ALA A 332 5.53 -12.02 26.36
CA ALA A 332 6.47 -12.38 27.42
C ALA A 332 5.74 -12.91 28.67
N ARG A 333 4.66 -12.26 29.10
CA ARG A 333 3.84 -12.68 30.25
C ARG A 333 3.24 -14.09 30.03
N LYS A 334 2.69 -14.34 28.84
CA LYS A 334 2.14 -15.66 28.46
C LYS A 334 3.20 -16.76 28.39
N LEU A 335 4.42 -16.44 27.96
CA LEU A 335 5.53 -17.40 27.94
C LEU A 335 6.02 -17.70 29.35
N TYR A 336 6.13 -16.68 30.21
CA TYR A 336 6.59 -16.83 31.58
C TYR A 336 5.65 -17.67 32.46
N SER A 337 4.33 -17.57 32.23
CA SER A 337 3.35 -18.37 32.97
C SER A 337 3.44 -19.87 32.68
N ARG A 338 4.16 -20.29 31.63
CA ARG A 338 4.32 -21.71 31.27
C ARG A 338 5.31 -22.41 32.21
N PRO A 339 4.99 -23.62 32.72
CA PRO A 339 5.83 -24.36 33.66
C PRO A 339 7.27 -24.61 33.17
N LYS A 340 7.47 -24.84 31.86
CA LYS A 340 8.78 -25.09 31.24
C LYS A 340 9.67 -23.84 31.11
N SER A 341 9.12 -22.66 31.40
CA SER A 341 9.78 -21.36 31.26
C SER A 341 9.89 -20.63 32.59
N LYS A 342 9.40 -21.23 33.68
CA LYS A 342 9.54 -20.69 35.05
C LYS A 342 11.01 -20.59 35.41
N GLY A 343 11.46 -19.38 35.74
CA GLY A 343 12.78 -19.11 36.28
C GLY A 343 13.82 -18.63 35.28
N VAL A 344 13.46 -18.36 34.02
CA VAL A 344 14.45 -17.89 33.03
C VAL A 344 14.66 -16.38 33.10
N LEU A 345 13.72 -15.47 32.80
CA LEU A 345 14.03 -14.03 32.75
C LEU A 345 12.78 -13.17 33.02
N VAL A 346 12.72 -12.42 34.14
CA VAL A 346 11.77 -11.28 34.33
C VAL A 346 12.35 -10.15 35.20
N ALA A 347 13.20 -10.42 36.19
CA ALA A 347 13.57 -9.40 37.17
C ALA A 347 14.38 -8.22 36.59
N ASP A 348 15.26 -8.46 35.60
CA ASP A 348 16.23 -7.45 35.13
C ASP A 348 15.80 -6.70 33.85
N TRP A 349 14.59 -6.98 33.33
CA TRP A 349 14.16 -6.53 31.99
C TRP A 349 13.26 -5.30 32.01
N ILE A 350 12.43 -5.18 33.04
CA ILE A 350 11.43 -4.11 33.17
C ILE A 350 12.04 -3.01 34.03
N ASN A 351 12.93 -2.23 33.41
CA ASN A 351 13.68 -1.20 34.13
C ASN A 351 12.93 0.14 34.16
N ASP A 352 12.12 0.42 33.13
CA ASP A 352 11.36 1.66 32.99
C ASP A 352 9.96 1.55 33.64
N GLU A 353 9.45 2.65 34.20
CA GLU A 353 8.09 2.72 34.76
C GLU A 353 7.00 2.50 33.71
N GLU A 354 7.21 2.94 32.47
CA GLU A 354 6.26 2.74 31.38
C GLU A 354 6.07 1.23 31.08
N GLU A 355 7.17 0.48 31.09
CA GLU A 355 7.16 -0.97 30.87
C GLU A 355 6.52 -1.72 32.06
N LYS A 356 6.71 -1.23 33.30
CA LYS A 356 6.03 -1.76 34.48
C LYS A 356 4.52 -1.55 34.39
N LEU A 357 4.07 -0.40 33.89
CA LEU A 357 2.65 -0.11 33.67
C LEU A 357 2.07 -1.03 32.58
N MET A 358 2.77 -1.21 31.45
CA MET A 358 2.35 -2.14 30.39
C MET A 358 2.26 -3.59 30.89
N TRP A 359 3.10 -3.96 31.86
CA TRP A 359 3.04 -5.28 32.47
C TRP A 359 1.76 -5.46 33.31
N ASN A 360 1.19 -4.40 33.85
CA ASN A 360 0.03 -4.42 34.75
C ASN A 360 -1.03 -3.38 34.32
N ILE A 361 -1.49 -3.43 33.06
CA ILE A 361 -2.54 -2.52 32.60
C ILE A 361 -3.85 -2.84 33.36
N PRO A 362 -4.48 -1.84 34.00
CA PRO A 362 -5.79 -2.02 34.62
C PRO A 362 -6.81 -2.46 33.59
N MET A 363 -7.62 -3.48 33.92
CA MET A 363 -8.71 -3.88 33.04
C MET A 363 -9.74 -2.74 32.96
N PRO A 364 -10.21 -2.36 31.76
CA PRO A 364 -11.27 -1.38 31.62
C PRO A 364 -12.58 -1.93 32.20
N ASN A 365 -13.50 -1.04 32.55
CA ASN A 365 -14.87 -1.44 32.89
C ASN A 365 -15.54 -2.04 31.65
N GLU A 366 -16.01 -3.28 31.76
CA GLU A 366 -16.71 -3.97 30.69
C GLU A 366 -18.23 -3.84 30.87
N ILE A 367 -18.93 -3.42 29.81
CA ILE A 367 -20.38 -3.35 29.75
C ILE A 367 -20.85 -4.30 28.65
N GLU A 368 -21.74 -5.22 28.99
CA GLU A 368 -22.31 -6.16 28.02
C GLU A 368 -23.61 -5.58 27.44
N VAL A 369 -23.61 -5.32 26.13
CA VAL A 369 -24.78 -4.86 25.39
C VAL A 369 -25.33 -6.01 24.55
N THR A 370 -26.59 -6.36 24.75
CA THR A 370 -27.27 -7.43 24.02
C THR A 370 -28.10 -6.86 22.87
N GLY A 371 -28.06 -7.52 21.71
CA GLY A 371 -28.83 -7.12 20.53
C GLY A 371 -29.31 -8.33 19.74
N ARG A 372 -30.44 -8.18 19.05
CA ARG A 372 -31.01 -9.25 18.23
C ARG A 372 -30.33 -9.28 16.86
N LEU A 373 -29.69 -10.42 16.57
CA LEU A 373 -28.93 -10.64 15.35
C LEU A 373 -29.86 -11.01 14.18
N ILE A 374 -29.55 -10.50 13.00
CA ILE A 374 -30.20 -10.93 11.75
C ILE A 374 -29.38 -12.07 11.19
N ALA A 375 -30.04 -13.20 10.88
CA ALA A 375 -29.39 -14.31 10.20
C ALA A 375 -28.95 -13.86 8.79
N ASN A 376 -27.72 -13.36 8.68
CA ASN A 376 -27.08 -13.10 7.40
C ASN A 376 -26.48 -14.40 6.88
N ASP A 377 -26.70 -14.68 5.59
CA ASP A 377 -25.96 -15.71 4.86
C ASP A 377 -24.46 -15.39 5.01
N ALA A 378 -23.67 -16.34 5.49
CA ALA A 378 -22.33 -16.15 6.07
C ALA A 378 -21.25 -15.57 5.11
N ARG A 379 -21.66 -15.13 3.91
CA ARG A 379 -20.82 -14.57 2.83
C ARG A 379 -20.78 -13.04 2.80
N MET A 380 -21.60 -12.35 3.59
CA MET A 380 -21.81 -10.90 3.52
C MET A 380 -21.21 -10.12 4.72
N GLY A 381 -19.98 -10.43 5.12
CA GLY A 381 -18.96 -9.49 5.63
C GLY A 381 -19.17 -8.59 6.88
N LYS A 382 -20.38 -8.28 7.36
CA LYS A 382 -20.62 -7.51 8.60
C LYS A 382 -21.87 -8.01 9.33
N VAL A 383 -21.75 -8.17 10.66
CA VAL A 383 -22.88 -8.56 11.53
C VAL A 383 -23.86 -7.40 11.61
N THR A 384 -25.15 -7.69 11.45
CA THR A 384 -26.23 -6.69 11.48
C THR A 384 -27.22 -7.03 12.59
N TYR A 385 -27.62 -6.01 13.33
CA TYR A 385 -28.55 -6.10 14.46
C TYR A 385 -29.85 -5.34 14.16
N THR A 386 -30.89 -5.66 14.91
CA THR A 386 -32.14 -4.89 14.89
C THR A 386 -32.28 -4.04 16.15
N ILE A 387 -32.58 -2.76 15.96
CA ILE A 387 -33.04 -1.86 17.02
C ILE A 387 -34.48 -1.45 16.72
N GLN A 388 -35.25 -1.17 17.78
CA GLN A 388 -36.60 -0.64 17.64
C GLN A 388 -36.54 0.89 17.77
N ASP A 389 -37.13 1.60 16.82
CA ASP A 389 -37.23 3.05 16.86
C ASP A 389 -38.15 3.46 18.04
N PRO A 390 -37.69 4.32 18.97
CA PRO A 390 -38.49 4.75 20.11
C PRO A 390 -39.75 5.55 19.73
N VAL A 391 -39.79 6.15 18.54
CA VAL A 391 -40.83 7.10 18.10
C VAL A 391 -42.01 6.38 17.44
N ASP A 392 -41.74 5.48 16.50
CA ASP A 392 -42.79 4.79 15.72
C ASP A 392 -42.81 3.26 15.92
N GLY A 393 -41.88 2.72 16.71
CA GLY A 393 -41.77 1.28 16.98
C GLY A 393 -41.29 0.46 15.78
N SER A 394 -40.85 1.11 14.69
CA SER A 394 -40.32 0.42 13.52
C SER A 394 -39.01 -0.30 13.83
N ILE A 395 -38.75 -1.39 13.09
CA ILE A 395 -37.50 -2.13 13.23
C ILE A 395 -36.49 -1.56 12.25
N GLN A 396 -35.37 -1.07 12.77
CA GLN A 396 -34.25 -0.57 11.98
C GLN A 396 -33.05 -1.51 12.06
N PHE A 397 -32.32 -1.61 10.96
CA PHE A 397 -31.10 -2.40 10.86
C PHE A 397 -29.89 -1.54 11.18
N CYS A 398 -28.99 -2.06 12.01
CA CYS A 398 -27.85 -1.30 12.52
C CYS A 398 -26.59 -2.17 12.69
N ASN A 399 -25.45 -1.51 12.81
CA ASN A 399 -24.17 -2.13 13.18
C ASN A 399 -23.99 -2.18 14.71
N VAL A 400 -22.88 -2.76 15.17
CA VAL A 400 -22.57 -2.88 16.60
C VAL A 400 -22.44 -1.52 17.29
N GLU A 401 -21.90 -0.52 16.60
CA GLU A 401 -21.63 0.80 17.16
C GLU A 401 -22.92 1.60 17.37
N GLN A 402 -23.87 1.49 16.43
CA GLN A 402 -25.21 2.06 16.57
C GLN A 402 -26.01 1.36 17.65
N LEU A 403 -25.88 0.04 17.79
CA LEU A 403 -26.49 -0.71 18.90
C LEU A 403 -25.97 -0.21 20.25
N ALA A 404 -24.66 -0.02 20.38
CA ALA A 404 -24.05 0.54 21.58
C ALA A 404 -24.53 1.97 21.87
N ILE A 405 -24.59 2.85 20.86
CA ILE A 405 -25.12 4.21 21.01
C ILE A 405 -26.57 4.19 21.50
N GLN A 406 -27.41 3.27 20.99
CA GLN A 406 -28.79 3.14 21.45
C GLN A 406 -28.87 2.70 22.91
N HIS A 407 -28.01 1.79 23.35
CA HIS A 407 -27.90 1.42 24.76
C HIS A 407 -27.56 2.64 25.63
N TYR A 408 -26.50 3.38 25.31
CA TYR A 408 -26.12 4.58 26.08
C TYR A 408 -27.21 5.66 26.11
N ARG A 409 -27.96 5.82 25.02
CA ARG A 409 -29.09 6.77 24.95
C ARG A 409 -30.27 6.38 25.81
N THR A 410 -30.56 5.08 25.92
CA THR A 410 -31.81 4.60 26.52
C THR A 410 -31.64 4.05 27.93
N GLN A 411 -30.42 3.63 28.30
CA GLN A 411 -30.13 2.96 29.57
C GLN A 411 -29.15 3.76 30.46
N GLU A 412 -28.32 4.64 29.88
CA GLU A 412 -27.24 5.33 30.59
C GLU A 412 -27.36 6.87 30.53
N ASP A 413 -28.50 7.41 30.09
CA ASP A 413 -28.81 8.85 30.03
C ASP A 413 -27.82 9.72 29.21
N TYR A 414 -27.22 9.17 28.14
CA TYR A 414 -26.42 9.92 27.17
C TYR A 414 -27.23 10.23 25.90
N PRO A 415 -27.97 11.35 25.82
CA PRO A 415 -28.89 11.63 24.71
C PRO A 415 -28.20 11.82 23.35
N TYR A 416 -26.92 12.18 23.36
CA TYR A 416 -26.11 12.41 22.16
C TYR A 416 -24.99 11.39 22.05
N GLY A 417 -24.72 10.92 20.84
CA GLY A 417 -23.67 9.94 20.58
C GLY A 417 -23.30 9.92 19.10
N ILE A 418 -22.00 9.90 18.82
CA ILE A 418 -21.43 9.89 17.47
C ILE A 418 -20.39 8.78 17.41
N HIS A 419 -20.56 7.86 16.46
CA HIS A 419 -19.51 6.90 16.13
C HIS A 419 -18.51 7.56 15.18
N SER A 420 -17.30 7.82 15.65
CA SER A 420 -16.25 8.48 14.86
C SER A 420 -14.86 7.85 15.01
N GLU A 421 -14.74 6.76 15.76
CA GLU A 421 -13.46 6.18 16.18
C GLU A 421 -12.56 7.26 16.80
N GLY A 422 -11.49 7.66 16.10
CA GLY A 422 -10.60 8.76 16.51
C GLY A 422 -10.77 10.06 15.71
N ALA A 423 -11.76 10.16 14.81
CA ALA A 423 -11.89 11.30 13.91
C ALA A 423 -12.22 12.60 14.66
N ILE A 424 -13.05 12.55 15.71
CA ILE A 424 -13.33 13.73 16.54
C ILE A 424 -12.04 14.26 17.17
N ILE A 425 -11.26 13.40 17.83
CA ILE A 425 -9.99 13.79 18.47
C ILE A 425 -9.01 14.35 17.44
N ARG A 426 -8.83 13.67 16.30
CA ARG A 426 -7.96 14.17 15.22
C ARG A 426 -8.42 15.53 14.67
N THR A 427 -9.73 15.74 14.55
CA THR A 427 -10.30 17.01 14.08
C THR A 427 -10.07 18.12 15.10
N LEU A 428 -10.30 17.85 16.38
CA LEU A 428 -10.04 18.81 17.46
C LEU A 428 -8.57 19.20 17.51
N VAL A 429 -7.65 18.23 17.48
CA VAL A 429 -6.21 18.50 17.38
C VAL A 429 -5.89 19.32 16.13
N GLY A 430 -6.45 18.95 14.98
CA GLY A 430 -6.28 19.68 13.73
C GLY A 430 -6.74 21.14 13.80
N LEU A 431 -7.84 21.41 14.49
CA LEU A 431 -8.37 22.77 14.67
C LEU A 431 -7.56 23.58 15.70
N LEU A 432 -7.24 22.97 16.84
CA LEU A 432 -6.56 23.64 17.95
C LEU A 432 -5.07 23.90 17.69
N PHE A 433 -4.46 23.17 16.76
CA PHE A 433 -3.04 23.28 16.42
C PHE A 433 -2.81 23.67 14.96
N ILE A 434 -3.84 24.14 14.23
CA ILE A 434 -3.76 24.37 12.79
C ILE A 434 -2.60 25.28 12.39
N ASP A 435 -2.38 26.34 13.16
CA ASP A 435 -1.29 27.31 12.97
C ASP A 435 0.09 26.66 13.14
N LEU A 436 0.23 25.75 14.11
CA LEU A 436 1.47 25.02 14.37
C LEU A 436 1.72 23.92 13.33
N ILE A 437 0.67 23.23 12.90
CA ILE A 437 0.73 22.22 11.83
C ILE A 437 1.29 22.83 10.55
N TYR A 438 0.80 24.01 10.17
CA TYR A 438 1.19 24.70 8.93
C TYR A 438 2.37 25.68 9.11
N THR A 439 2.98 25.72 10.30
CA THR A 439 4.27 26.41 10.50
C THR A 439 5.40 25.56 9.90
N LEU A 440 6.34 26.17 9.17
CA LEU A 440 7.48 25.50 8.53
C LEU A 440 8.81 25.94 9.21
N PRO A 441 9.19 25.35 10.36
CA PRO A 441 10.34 25.81 11.13
C PRO A 441 11.70 25.47 10.48
N THR A 442 11.72 24.55 9.52
CA THR A 442 12.92 24.17 8.78
C THR A 442 12.64 24.20 7.27
N PRO A 443 13.67 24.40 6.43
CA PRO A 443 13.56 24.25 4.98
C PRO A 443 13.00 22.89 4.57
N ASP A 444 12.48 22.80 3.33
CA ASP A 444 12.13 21.56 2.65
C ASP A 444 11.03 20.69 3.29
N LEU A 445 10.31 21.20 4.28
CA LEU A 445 9.08 20.57 4.79
C LEU A 445 7.93 20.65 3.78
N LEU A 446 8.01 21.60 2.85
CA LEU A 446 7.11 21.76 1.71
C LEU A 446 7.94 21.68 0.42
N ILE A 447 7.95 20.49 -0.20
CA ILE A 447 8.63 20.18 -1.47
C ILE A 447 7.72 20.46 -2.67
N ASP A 448 6.41 20.35 -2.54
CA ASP A 448 5.51 20.74 -3.62
C ASP A 448 4.29 21.50 -3.09
N ILE A 449 3.73 22.40 -3.92
CA ILE A 449 2.54 23.18 -3.56
C ILE A 449 1.29 22.31 -3.40
N PHE A 450 1.35 21.01 -3.72
CA PHE A 450 0.24 20.07 -3.71
C PHE A 450 0.16 19.24 -2.43
N GLN A 451 1.13 19.38 -1.52
CA GLN A 451 1.12 18.76 -0.19
C GLN A 451 -0.09 19.22 0.62
N THR A 452 -0.70 18.30 1.36
CA THR A 452 -1.78 18.60 2.33
C THR A 452 -1.26 18.79 3.75
N GLU A 453 -0.02 18.37 4.00
CA GLU A 453 0.63 18.38 5.31
C GLU A 453 2.15 18.54 5.10
N PRO A 454 2.89 19.09 6.08
CA PRO A 454 4.34 19.17 5.98
C PRO A 454 4.94 17.77 6.06
N LEU A 455 6.09 17.59 5.42
CA LEU A 455 6.71 16.28 5.24
C LEU A 455 7.10 15.59 6.56
N ASP A 456 7.32 16.37 7.62
CA ASP A 456 7.63 15.86 8.95
C ASP A 456 6.39 15.46 9.76
N PHE A 457 5.17 15.82 9.35
CA PHE A 457 3.92 15.72 10.14
C PHE A 457 3.69 14.34 10.76
N GLN A 458 3.89 13.28 9.98
CA GLN A 458 3.69 11.89 10.42
C GLN A 458 4.97 11.26 10.99
N THR A 459 5.87 12.07 11.53
CA THR A 459 7.15 11.62 12.05
C THR A 459 7.43 12.22 13.43
N ASP A 460 8.31 11.57 14.20
CA ASP A 460 8.77 12.09 15.50
C ASP A 460 9.49 13.45 15.37
N ALA A 461 9.87 13.87 14.15
CA ALA A 461 10.50 15.16 13.91
C ALA A 461 9.50 16.33 14.04
N PHE A 462 8.20 16.12 13.75
CA PHE A 462 7.19 17.17 13.81
C PHE A 462 7.07 17.80 15.19
N TYR A 463 6.93 16.95 16.22
CA TYR A 463 6.87 17.42 17.60
C TYR A 463 8.21 18.05 18.02
N LYS A 464 9.34 17.42 17.68
CA LYS A 464 10.67 17.91 18.08
C LYS A 464 10.99 19.30 17.51
N SER A 465 10.60 19.58 16.27
CA SER A 465 10.85 20.89 15.64
C SER A 465 9.91 21.99 16.13
N ARG A 466 8.83 21.64 16.83
CA ARG A 466 7.80 22.55 17.35
C ARG A 466 7.53 22.39 18.84
N GLN A 467 8.46 21.77 19.57
CA GLN A 467 8.21 21.27 20.93
C GLN A 467 7.77 22.40 21.87
N SER A 468 8.53 23.50 21.89
CA SER A 468 8.21 24.64 22.76
C SER A 468 6.82 25.21 22.47
N GLN A 469 6.43 25.38 21.20
CA GLN A 469 5.13 25.94 20.86
C GLN A 469 3.98 24.97 21.16
N ILE A 470 4.18 23.68 20.92
CA ILE A 470 3.18 22.65 21.21
C ILE A 470 2.98 22.53 22.72
N ASP A 471 4.06 22.46 23.50
CA ASP A 471 3.99 22.33 24.96
C ASP A 471 3.36 23.58 25.61
N GLU A 472 3.65 24.77 25.08
CA GLU A 472 2.99 26.01 25.50
C GLU A 472 1.49 25.99 25.17
N ARG A 473 1.10 25.59 23.96
CA ARG A 473 -0.32 25.47 23.58
C ARG A 473 -1.07 24.47 24.45
N ILE A 474 -0.46 23.32 24.75
CA ILE A 474 -1.03 22.33 25.68
C ILE A 474 -1.20 22.93 27.07
N SER A 475 -0.20 23.68 27.55
CA SER A 475 -0.26 24.35 28.86
C SER A 475 -1.38 25.40 28.92
N GLN A 476 -1.56 26.18 27.86
CA GLN A 476 -2.65 27.16 27.73
C GLN A 476 -4.02 26.47 27.79
N LEU A 477 -4.23 25.42 27.00
CA LEU A 477 -5.48 24.65 26.97
C LEU A 477 -5.80 24.01 28.33
N ASN A 478 -4.78 23.59 29.08
CA ASN A 478 -4.96 23.06 30.45
C ASN A 478 -5.28 24.16 31.48
N SER A 479 -4.94 25.43 31.19
CA SER A 479 -5.15 26.56 32.10
C SER A 479 -6.45 27.33 31.84
N GLU A 480 -7.15 27.06 30.73
CA GLU A 480 -8.42 27.68 30.34
C GLU A 480 -9.66 27.00 30.97
N GLU A 481 -9.50 26.33 32.12
CA GLU A 481 -10.63 25.96 33.00
C GLU A 481 -11.29 27.21 33.62
#